data_AF-A0A2E5LX34-F1
#
_entry.id   AF-A0A2E5LX34-F1
#
_cell.length_a   1.000
_cell.length_b   1.000
_cell.length_c   1.000
_cell.angle_alpha   90.00
_cell.angle_beta   90.00
_cell.angle_gamma   90.00
#
_symmetry.space_group_name_H-M   'P 1'
#
loop_
_entity.id
_entity.type
_entity.pdbx_description
1 polymer ?
#
loop_
_entity_poly.entity_id
_entity_poly.type
_entity_poly.pdbx_seq_one_letter_code
_entity_poly.pdbx_strand_id
1 'polypeptide(L)'
;MQRLKLWIIGALAASLTLAVIAGVSAQGGPPGPSSFPSIFQGTVTETLDSLPPVQTGLTVEAYIDGRTEPCNSGNAVPTYRNDGESVTRYFVRVEHNNLLAGCGQNGDEVRFKIGDRWATQRGTFDNSSSIQQLNLTLGAETVTIQVAVWRRNIEPVGALAISTRAPGGNWSTGDWPLDMSERSASGRWNRSEITPVDVTLSGGETVTIEVAVWRRNIEPVGALAISTRAPGRSWTTGDWPLDMSEVSASGRWNRSEITPVEVELE
;
A
#
# COMPACT_ATOMS: atom_id res chain seq x y z
N MET A 1 66.81 -17.23 -51.01
CA MET A 1 66.77 -18.09 -52.21
C MET A 1 65.35 -18.66 -52.35
N GLN A 2 64.82 -18.65 -53.59
CA GLN A 2 63.74 -19.50 -54.16
C GLN A 2 62.38 -19.54 -53.43
N ARG A 3 61.28 -18.97 -53.97
CA ARG A 3 60.40 -19.49 -55.08
C ARG A 3 60.09 -21.00 -54.87
N LEU A 4 58.83 -21.48 -54.82
CA LEU A 4 57.85 -21.43 -55.91
C LEU A 4 56.46 -21.96 -55.45
N LYS A 5 55.44 -21.49 -56.17
CA LYS A 5 54.02 -21.85 -56.29
C LYS A 5 53.63 -23.34 -56.20
N LEU A 6 52.38 -23.60 -55.80
CA LEU A 6 51.49 -24.52 -56.52
C LEU A 6 50.01 -24.05 -56.44
N TRP A 7 49.32 -24.08 -57.58
CA TRP A 7 47.90 -23.77 -57.82
C TRP A 7 47.18 -25.08 -58.18
N ILE A 8 45.97 -25.32 -57.65
CA ILE A 8 44.96 -26.29 -58.14
C ILE A 8 43.57 -25.67 -57.86
N ILE A 9 42.88 -25.11 -58.86
CA ILE A 9 41.77 -25.67 -59.69
C ILE A 9 40.55 -26.16 -58.90
N GLY A 10 39.38 -25.59 -59.21
CA GLY A 10 38.07 -26.16 -58.88
C GLY A 10 36.90 -25.28 -59.31
N ALA A 11 36.48 -25.40 -60.57
CA ALA A 11 35.27 -24.79 -61.10
C ALA A 11 34.01 -25.53 -60.63
N LEU A 12 32.94 -24.79 -60.30
CA LEU A 12 31.60 -25.35 -60.24
C LEU A 12 30.57 -24.29 -60.63
N ALA A 13 29.92 -24.55 -61.76
CA ALA A 13 28.74 -23.87 -62.25
C ALA A 13 27.49 -24.64 -61.78
N ALA A 14 26.46 -23.93 -61.33
CA ALA A 14 25.08 -24.42 -61.19
C ALA A 14 24.19 -23.17 -61.00
N SER A 15 23.55 -22.69 -62.06
CA SER A 15 22.20 -23.06 -62.53
C SER A 15 21.13 -22.11 -61.99
N LEU A 16 20.75 -21.20 -62.89
CA LEU A 16 19.63 -20.26 -62.79
C LEU A 16 18.31 -21.03 -62.75
N THR A 17 17.47 -20.77 -61.75
CA THR A 17 16.08 -21.28 -61.74
C THR A 17 15.12 -20.13 -61.42
N LEU A 18 14.24 -19.80 -62.38
CA LEU A 18 13.11 -18.88 -62.20
C LEU A 18 12.10 -19.48 -61.22
N ALA A 19 11.64 -18.69 -60.23
CA ALA A 19 10.44 -18.99 -59.46
C ALA A 19 9.39 -17.88 -59.64
N VAL A 20 8.19 -18.32 -59.96
CA VAL A 20 6.97 -17.56 -60.27
C VAL A 20 6.52 -16.75 -59.05
N ILE A 21 6.29 -15.45 -59.23
CA ILE A 21 5.65 -14.58 -58.22
C ILE A 21 4.13 -14.85 -58.29
N ALA A 22 3.63 -15.72 -57.43
CA ALA A 22 2.21 -15.80 -57.14
C ALA A 22 1.84 -14.68 -56.16
N GLY A 23 0.99 -13.76 -56.60
CA GLY A 23 0.46 -12.68 -55.78
C GLY A 23 -0.33 -13.22 -54.60
N VAL A 24 0.18 -12.99 -53.39
CA VAL A 24 -0.59 -13.14 -52.16
C VAL A 24 -1.44 -11.89 -52.02
N SER A 25 -2.74 -12.03 -52.29
CA SER A 25 -3.74 -11.10 -51.82
C SER A 25 -3.71 -11.14 -50.30
N ALA A 26 -3.26 -10.06 -49.66
CA ALA A 26 -3.42 -9.87 -48.23
C ALA A 26 -4.93 -9.92 -47.91
N GLN A 27 -5.39 -11.06 -47.40
CA GLN A 27 -6.70 -11.20 -46.80
C GLN A 27 -6.76 -10.26 -45.61
N GLY A 28 -7.58 -9.22 -45.70
CA GLY A 28 -8.04 -8.46 -44.55
C GLY A 28 -8.81 -9.40 -43.64
N GLY A 29 -8.14 -9.93 -42.62
CA GLY A 29 -8.82 -10.54 -41.49
C GLY A 29 -9.76 -9.53 -40.84
N PRO A 30 -10.84 -9.98 -40.17
CA PRO A 30 -11.68 -9.09 -39.39
C PRO A 30 -10.79 -8.27 -38.44
N PRO A 31 -11.05 -6.97 -38.24
CA PRO A 31 -10.31 -6.19 -37.27
C PRO A 31 -10.39 -6.93 -35.93
N GLY A 32 -9.24 -7.33 -35.39
CA GLY A 32 -9.17 -7.95 -34.08
C GLY A 32 -9.80 -7.01 -33.04
N PRO A 33 -10.30 -7.54 -31.91
CA PRO A 33 -10.85 -6.69 -30.86
C PRO A 33 -9.81 -5.63 -30.50
N SER A 34 -10.17 -4.37 -30.68
CA SER A 34 -9.27 -3.27 -30.42
C SER A 34 -8.98 -3.21 -28.93
N SER A 35 -7.75 -3.57 -28.56
CA SER A 35 -7.23 -3.46 -27.19
C SER A 35 -6.59 -2.10 -27.02
N PHE A 36 -7.39 -1.12 -26.60
CA PHE A 36 -6.90 0.19 -26.27
C PHE A 36 -6.63 0.29 -24.76
N PRO A 37 -5.56 0.98 -24.35
CA PRO A 37 -5.41 1.37 -22.96
C PRO A 37 -6.56 2.31 -22.56
N SER A 38 -6.71 2.57 -21.27
CA SER A 38 -7.37 3.81 -20.81
C SER A 38 -6.32 4.83 -20.40
N ILE A 39 -6.57 6.11 -20.69
CA ILE A 39 -5.62 7.19 -20.40
C ILE A 39 -6.27 8.15 -19.41
N PHE A 40 -5.58 8.45 -18.31
CA PHE A 40 -6.03 9.40 -17.29
C PHE A 40 -5.01 10.54 -17.15
N GLN A 41 -5.53 11.76 -16.97
CA GLN A 41 -4.71 12.91 -16.60
C GLN A 41 -5.50 13.86 -15.72
N GLY A 42 -4.79 14.70 -14.99
CA GLY A 42 -5.38 15.78 -14.21
C GLY A 42 -4.40 16.38 -13.24
N THR A 43 -4.93 17.00 -12.18
CA THR A 43 -4.12 17.57 -11.10
C THR A 43 -4.07 16.66 -9.89
N VAL A 44 -3.02 16.80 -9.07
CA VAL A 44 -2.88 16.12 -7.79
C VAL A 44 -2.85 17.17 -6.68
N THR A 45 -3.76 17.06 -5.72
CA THR A 45 -3.83 17.92 -4.53
C THR A 45 -3.66 17.11 -3.25
N GLU A 46 -3.34 17.81 -2.16
CA GLU A 46 -3.36 17.23 -0.82
C GLU A 46 -4.79 17.19 -0.26
N THR A 47 -5.05 16.29 0.71
CA THR A 47 -6.34 16.23 1.43
C THR A 47 -6.52 17.44 2.36
N LEU A 48 -5.42 18.00 2.88
CA LEU A 48 -5.44 19.14 3.79
C LEU A 48 -4.92 20.38 3.09
N ASP A 49 -5.75 21.43 3.03
CA ASP A 49 -5.41 22.72 2.39
C ASP A 49 -4.20 23.42 3.05
N SER A 50 -3.83 23.02 4.27
CA SER A 50 -2.67 23.55 5.01
C SER A 50 -1.34 22.90 4.61
N LEU A 51 -1.36 21.76 3.90
CA LEU A 51 -0.14 21.10 3.46
C LEU A 51 0.45 21.77 2.21
N PRO A 52 1.78 21.74 2.05
CA PRO A 52 2.41 22.25 0.84
C PRO A 52 1.90 21.49 -0.39
N PRO A 53 1.90 22.11 -1.58
CA PRO A 53 1.52 21.41 -2.81
C PRO A 53 2.34 20.14 -3.03
N VAL A 54 1.66 19.07 -3.46
CA VAL A 54 2.25 17.75 -3.76
C VAL A 54 3.55 17.92 -4.56
N GLN A 55 4.62 17.24 -4.14
CA GLN A 55 5.91 17.34 -4.81
C GLN A 55 5.86 16.78 -6.26
N THR A 56 6.67 17.34 -7.15
CA THR A 56 6.90 16.80 -8.50
C THR A 56 7.90 15.64 -8.44
N GLY A 57 7.90 14.79 -9.47
CA GLY A 57 8.84 13.67 -9.58
C GLY A 57 8.36 12.39 -8.88
N LEU A 58 7.15 12.37 -8.34
CA LEU A 58 6.58 11.18 -7.71
C LEU A 58 6.07 10.21 -8.77
N THR A 59 6.32 8.92 -8.59
CA THR A 59 5.80 7.87 -9.46
C THR A 59 4.28 7.83 -9.40
N VAL A 60 3.63 7.64 -10.54
CA VAL A 60 2.18 7.47 -10.63
C VAL A 60 1.85 6.05 -11.06
N GLU A 61 1.09 5.34 -10.25
CA GLU A 61 0.73 3.95 -10.46
C GLU A 61 -0.78 3.79 -10.51
N ALA A 62 -1.26 2.95 -11.43
CA ALA A 62 -2.67 2.64 -11.57
C ALA A 62 -2.89 1.14 -11.33
N TYR A 63 -3.89 0.80 -10.54
CA TYR A 63 -4.22 -0.56 -10.14
C TYR A 63 -5.67 -0.87 -10.51
N ILE A 64 -5.91 -2.11 -10.95
CA ILE A 64 -7.26 -2.68 -11.04
C ILE A 64 -7.52 -3.45 -9.75
N ASP A 65 -8.74 -3.33 -9.21
CA ASP A 65 -9.10 -3.93 -7.92
C ASP A 65 -8.74 -5.42 -7.83
N GLY A 66 -8.13 -5.80 -6.69
CA GLY A 66 -7.65 -7.16 -6.43
C GLY A 66 -6.24 -7.47 -6.96
N ARG A 67 -5.60 -6.55 -7.69
CA ARG A 67 -4.22 -6.71 -8.17
C ARG A 67 -3.21 -6.01 -7.25
N THR A 68 -2.05 -6.64 -7.04
CA THR A 68 -0.94 -6.10 -6.23
C THR A 68 0.16 -5.42 -7.04
N GLU A 69 0.15 -5.57 -8.36
CA GLU A 69 1.10 -4.94 -9.28
C GLU A 69 0.42 -3.84 -10.10
N PRO A 70 1.11 -2.75 -10.45
CA PRO A 70 0.54 -1.70 -11.27
C PRO A 70 0.25 -2.16 -12.70
N CYS A 71 -0.83 -1.64 -13.26
CA CYS A 71 -1.27 -1.84 -14.64
C CYS A 71 -0.82 -0.71 -15.58
N ASN A 72 0.26 -0.01 -15.22
CA ASN A 72 0.83 1.04 -16.05
C ASN A 72 1.34 0.49 -17.38
N SER A 73 1.14 1.25 -18.44
CA SER A 73 1.79 0.99 -19.71
C SER A 73 3.20 1.59 -19.73
N GLY A 74 4.21 0.74 -19.86
CA GLY A 74 5.61 1.16 -19.90
C GLY A 74 6.07 1.83 -18.59
N ASN A 75 7.07 2.71 -18.70
CA ASN A 75 7.57 3.44 -17.55
C ASN A 75 6.56 4.51 -17.13
N ALA A 76 6.20 4.55 -15.84
CA ALA A 76 5.33 5.57 -15.29
C ALA A 76 5.92 6.98 -15.53
N VAL A 77 5.07 7.92 -15.97
CA VAL A 77 5.42 9.33 -16.06
C VAL A 77 5.37 9.91 -14.64
N PRO A 78 6.47 10.46 -14.10
CA PRO A 78 6.44 11.09 -12.78
C PRO A 78 5.53 12.33 -12.78
N THR A 79 5.01 12.71 -11.62
CA THR A 79 4.25 13.95 -11.46
C THR A 79 5.08 15.16 -11.87
N TYR A 80 4.43 16.19 -12.43
CA TYR A 80 5.12 17.35 -12.98
C TYR A 80 4.35 18.65 -12.73
N ARG A 81 5.02 19.79 -12.94
CA ARG A 81 4.40 21.11 -13.00
C ARG A 81 4.83 21.77 -14.31
N ASN A 82 3.95 22.58 -14.89
CA ASN A 82 4.37 23.48 -15.96
C ASN A 82 5.09 24.69 -15.35
N ASP A 83 5.96 25.33 -16.12
CA ASP A 83 6.68 26.52 -15.68
C ASP A 83 5.71 27.61 -15.20
N GLY A 84 5.92 28.09 -13.97
CA GLY A 84 5.08 29.12 -13.35
C GLY A 84 3.77 28.64 -12.72
N GLU A 85 3.44 27.34 -12.79
CA GLU A 85 2.26 26.79 -12.11
C GLU A 85 2.59 26.26 -10.71
N SER A 86 1.69 26.47 -9.75
CA SER A 86 1.76 25.89 -8.40
C SER A 86 1.12 24.51 -8.30
N VAL A 87 0.44 24.06 -9.36
CA VAL A 87 -0.39 22.84 -9.33
C VAL A 87 0.35 21.67 -9.94
N THR A 88 0.49 20.60 -9.17
CA THR A 88 1.09 19.35 -9.62
C THR A 88 0.11 18.56 -10.47
N ARG A 89 0.60 17.99 -11.57
CA ARG A 89 -0.16 17.27 -12.59
C ARG A 89 0.35 15.84 -12.72
N TYR A 90 -0.52 14.97 -13.25
CA TYR A 90 -0.18 13.60 -13.57
C TYR A 90 -0.75 13.16 -14.91
N PHE A 91 -0.16 12.09 -15.44
CA PHE A 91 -0.60 11.39 -16.62
C PHE A 91 -0.31 9.90 -16.43
N VAL A 92 -1.28 9.03 -16.68
CA VAL A 92 -1.10 7.58 -16.59
C VAL A 92 -1.90 6.86 -17.67
N ARG A 93 -1.29 5.82 -18.24
CA ARG A 93 -1.88 4.93 -19.23
C ARG A 93 -2.05 3.56 -18.57
N VAL A 94 -3.27 3.05 -18.51
CA VAL A 94 -3.61 1.75 -17.94
C VAL A 94 -3.71 0.74 -19.07
N GLU A 95 -2.98 -0.36 -18.97
CA GLU A 95 -2.87 -1.36 -20.02
C GLU A 95 -4.11 -2.27 -20.06
N HIS A 96 -4.53 -2.65 -21.27
CA HIS A 96 -5.63 -3.59 -21.45
C HIS A 96 -5.20 -5.01 -21.05
N ASN A 97 -6.14 -5.83 -20.55
CA ASN A 97 -5.88 -7.21 -20.14
C ASN A 97 -5.18 -8.08 -21.20
N ASN A 98 -5.41 -7.81 -22.48
CA ASN A 98 -4.78 -8.52 -23.62
C ASN A 98 -3.27 -8.22 -23.77
N LEU A 99 -2.81 -7.10 -23.23
CA LEU A 99 -1.43 -6.65 -23.32
C LEU A 99 -0.68 -6.87 -22.00
N LEU A 100 -1.40 -6.75 -20.87
CA LEU A 100 -0.91 -7.13 -19.55
C LEU A 100 -1.99 -7.94 -18.81
N ALA A 101 -1.78 -9.25 -18.70
CA ALA A 101 -2.77 -10.16 -18.13
C ALA A 101 -3.13 -9.76 -16.69
N GLY A 102 -4.42 -9.69 -16.39
CA GLY A 102 -5.00 -9.22 -15.13
C GLY A 102 -5.11 -7.70 -15.01
N CYS A 103 -4.97 -6.95 -16.10
CA CYS A 103 -5.25 -5.50 -16.15
C CYS A 103 -6.58 -5.20 -16.84
N GLY A 104 -6.79 -3.95 -17.28
CA GLY A 104 -8.12 -3.40 -17.45
C GLY A 104 -8.98 -4.07 -18.51
N GLN A 105 -10.24 -4.27 -18.15
CA GLN A 105 -11.37 -4.57 -19.03
C GLN A 105 -12.38 -3.42 -18.94
N ASN A 106 -13.22 -3.30 -19.97
CA ASN A 106 -14.21 -2.23 -20.04
C ASN A 106 -15.17 -2.28 -18.83
N GLY A 107 -15.22 -1.20 -18.06
CA GLY A 107 -16.00 -1.06 -16.84
C GLY A 107 -15.22 -1.30 -15.55
N ASP A 108 -13.99 -1.81 -15.61
CA ASP A 108 -13.18 -2.05 -14.41
C ASP A 108 -12.86 -0.74 -13.68
N GLU A 109 -12.82 -0.81 -12.36
CA GLU A 109 -12.44 0.32 -11.54
C GLU A 109 -10.92 0.45 -11.48
N VAL A 110 -10.42 1.68 -11.66
CA VAL A 110 -9.01 2.02 -11.62
C VAL A 110 -8.73 2.84 -10.35
N ARG A 111 -7.79 2.37 -9.54
CA ARG A 111 -7.28 3.08 -8.36
C ARG A 111 -5.90 3.64 -8.63
N PHE A 112 -5.60 4.80 -8.07
CA PHE A 112 -4.35 5.50 -8.32
C PHE A 112 -3.51 5.64 -7.05
N LYS A 113 -2.22 5.39 -7.17
CA LYS A 113 -1.21 5.62 -6.14
C LYS A 113 -0.18 6.62 -6.66
N ILE A 114 0.12 7.67 -5.91
CA ILE A 114 1.13 8.69 -6.24
C ILE A 114 2.21 8.62 -5.17
N GLY A 115 3.43 8.24 -5.55
CA GLY A 115 4.45 7.82 -4.59
C GLY A 115 3.90 6.68 -3.73
N ASP A 116 3.86 6.89 -2.41
CA ASP A 116 3.36 5.89 -1.47
C ASP A 116 1.90 6.06 -1.04
N ARG A 117 1.21 7.07 -1.56
CA ARG A 117 -0.13 7.44 -1.09
C ARG A 117 -1.21 7.13 -2.13
N TRP A 118 -2.32 6.58 -1.67
CA TRP A 118 -3.48 6.34 -2.50
C TRP A 118 -4.26 7.63 -2.72
N ALA A 119 -4.72 7.84 -3.95
CA ALA A 119 -5.71 8.87 -4.24
C ALA A 119 -7.10 8.41 -3.79
N THR A 120 -7.94 9.36 -3.40
CA THR A 120 -9.32 9.09 -2.97
C THR A 120 -10.26 8.84 -4.15
N GLN A 121 -9.99 9.47 -5.30
CA GLN A 121 -10.77 9.30 -6.52
C GLN A 121 -10.39 8.02 -7.26
N ARG A 122 -11.37 7.50 -8.00
CA ARG A 122 -11.25 6.30 -8.82
C ARG A 122 -11.67 6.61 -10.25
N GLY A 123 -11.06 5.93 -11.20
CA GLY A 123 -11.37 6.01 -12.63
C GLY A 123 -12.13 4.78 -13.08
N THR A 124 -12.64 4.81 -14.31
CA THR A 124 -13.24 3.63 -14.94
C THR A 124 -12.47 3.34 -16.22
N PHE A 125 -12.02 2.09 -16.37
CA PHE A 125 -11.39 1.64 -17.59
C PHE A 125 -12.44 1.57 -18.71
N ASP A 126 -12.24 2.31 -19.78
CA ASP A 126 -13.21 2.52 -20.87
C ASP A 126 -12.76 1.90 -22.21
N ASN A 127 -11.61 1.21 -22.23
CA ASN A 127 -11.02 0.62 -23.44
C ASN A 127 -11.04 1.60 -24.64
N SER A 128 -10.71 2.87 -24.40
CA SER A 128 -10.77 3.93 -25.41
C SER A 128 -9.47 4.73 -25.46
N SER A 129 -9.13 5.23 -26.66
CA SER A 129 -7.97 6.12 -26.83
C SER A 129 -8.22 7.55 -26.31
N SER A 130 -9.38 7.82 -25.72
CA SER A 130 -9.72 9.15 -25.22
C SER A 130 -9.04 9.41 -23.88
N ILE A 131 -8.61 10.65 -23.67
CA ILE A 131 -8.03 11.04 -22.39
C ILE A 131 -9.16 11.38 -21.43
N GLN A 132 -9.21 10.67 -20.31
CA GLN A 132 -10.12 10.93 -19.21
C GLN A 132 -9.50 11.97 -18.27
N GLN A 133 -10.24 13.04 -17.99
CA GLN A 133 -9.85 14.05 -17.01
C GLN A 133 -10.30 13.63 -15.61
N LEU A 134 -9.36 13.48 -14.69
CA LEU A 134 -9.62 13.09 -13.32
C LEU A 134 -8.66 13.85 -12.41
N ASN A 135 -9.19 14.65 -11.49
CA ASN A 135 -8.36 15.30 -10.47
C ASN A 135 -8.24 14.37 -9.26
N LEU A 136 -7.02 14.17 -8.81
CA LEU A 136 -6.71 13.31 -7.68
C LEU A 136 -6.42 14.15 -6.43
N THR A 137 -6.91 13.66 -5.31
CA THR A 137 -6.59 14.14 -3.98
C THR A 137 -5.95 12.98 -3.25
N LEU A 138 -4.69 13.14 -2.83
CA LEU A 138 -3.99 12.13 -2.06
C LEU A 138 -4.66 11.99 -0.71
N GLY A 139 -5.12 10.78 -0.39
CA GLY A 139 -5.64 10.46 0.94
C GLY A 139 -4.61 10.78 2.02
N ALA A 140 -5.07 10.90 3.27
CA ALA A 140 -4.17 11.04 4.40
C ALA A 140 -3.09 9.96 4.33
N GLU A 141 -1.83 10.35 4.52
CA GLU A 141 -0.77 9.36 4.65
C GLU A 141 -1.08 8.54 5.90
N THR A 142 -1.09 7.21 5.82
CA THR A 142 -1.37 6.37 6.97
C THR A 142 -0.15 5.55 7.32
N VAL A 143 0.20 5.48 8.59
CA VAL A 143 1.20 4.57 9.13
C VAL A 143 0.55 3.50 9.98
N THR A 144 1.02 2.27 9.87
CA THR A 144 0.58 1.18 10.76
C THR A 144 1.45 1.14 12.01
N ILE A 145 0.89 1.45 13.17
CA ILE A 145 1.55 1.25 14.46
C ILE A 145 1.21 -0.14 15.01
N GLN A 146 2.19 -0.78 15.63
CA GLN A 146 1.98 -2.06 16.32
C GLN A 146 1.80 -1.81 17.81
N VAL A 147 0.74 -2.35 18.38
CA VAL A 147 0.43 -2.26 19.81
C VAL A 147 0.37 -3.66 20.41
N ALA A 148 0.94 -3.83 21.60
CA ALA A 148 0.87 -5.05 22.39
C ALA A 148 0.54 -4.73 23.84
N VAL A 149 -0.24 -5.59 24.48
CA VAL A 149 -0.54 -5.53 25.91
C VAL A 149 0.27 -6.61 26.62
N TRP A 150 0.89 -6.25 27.72
CA TRP A 150 1.61 -7.19 28.58
C TRP A 150 0.85 -7.40 29.88
N ARG A 151 0.74 -8.65 30.31
CA ARG A 151 0.21 -9.02 31.63
C ARG A 151 1.31 -9.65 32.47
N ARG A 152 1.51 -9.11 33.66
CA ARG A 152 2.50 -9.58 34.61
C ARG A 152 2.02 -10.88 35.27
N ASN A 153 2.89 -11.87 35.35
CA ASN A 153 2.61 -13.17 35.98
C ASN A 153 3.17 -13.28 37.40
N ILE A 154 3.94 -12.29 37.83
CA ILE A 154 4.57 -12.20 39.16
C ILE A 154 4.09 -10.95 39.89
N GLU A 155 4.28 -10.91 41.21
CA GLU A 155 3.80 -9.84 42.08
C GLU A 155 4.19 -8.42 41.58
N PRO A 156 3.24 -7.48 41.49
CA PRO A 156 1.79 -7.69 41.59
C PRO A 156 1.23 -8.43 40.36
N VAL A 157 0.65 -9.61 40.59
CA VAL A 157 0.12 -10.47 39.51
C VAL A 157 -1.02 -9.77 38.80
N GLY A 158 -1.01 -9.80 37.48
CA GLY A 158 -2.02 -9.17 36.65
C GLY A 158 -1.86 -7.67 36.47
N ALA A 159 -0.72 -7.05 36.84
CA ALA A 159 -0.39 -5.72 36.32
C ALA A 159 -0.39 -5.73 34.77
N LEU A 160 -0.87 -4.66 34.15
CA LEU A 160 -0.92 -4.51 32.70
C LEU A 160 0.03 -3.41 32.24
N ALA A 161 0.68 -3.57 31.10
CA ALA A 161 1.48 -2.53 30.45
C ALA A 161 1.19 -2.52 28.94
N ILE A 162 1.46 -1.40 28.27
CA ILE A 162 1.32 -1.25 26.83
C ILE A 162 2.71 -1.12 26.23
N SER A 163 2.96 -1.81 25.13
CA SER A 163 4.08 -1.53 24.26
C SER A 163 3.61 -1.11 22.88
N THR A 164 4.33 -0.16 22.29
CA THR A 164 4.08 0.32 20.93
C THR A 164 5.37 0.35 20.13
N ARG A 165 5.25 0.24 18.80
CA ARG A 165 6.34 0.52 17.88
C ARG A 165 5.84 0.82 16.47
N ALA A 166 6.65 1.56 15.72
CA ALA A 166 6.54 1.56 14.26
C ALA A 166 6.88 0.16 13.69
N PRO A 167 6.44 -0.18 12.46
CA PRO A 167 6.76 -1.44 11.83
C PRO A 167 8.27 -1.65 11.74
N GLY A 168 8.77 -2.79 12.22
CA GLY A 168 10.20 -3.09 12.25
C GLY A 168 11.02 -2.30 13.28
N GLY A 169 10.41 -1.38 14.03
CA GLY A 169 11.06 -0.60 15.07
C GLY A 169 11.29 -1.36 16.37
N ASN A 170 11.94 -0.68 17.32
CA ASN A 170 12.08 -1.15 18.69
C ASN A 170 10.79 -0.90 19.48
N TRP A 171 10.45 -1.82 20.39
CA TRP A 171 9.32 -1.63 21.30
C TRP A 171 9.63 -0.54 22.32
N SER A 172 8.77 0.48 22.37
CA SER A 172 8.62 1.35 23.53
C SER A 172 7.59 0.72 24.47
N THR A 173 7.85 0.66 25.77
CA THR A 173 6.93 0.07 26.75
C THR A 173 6.67 1.08 27.85
N GLY A 174 5.41 1.28 28.21
CA GLY A 174 5.05 2.13 29.35
C GLY A 174 5.69 1.60 30.64
N ASP A 175 6.28 2.51 31.42
CA ASP A 175 7.02 2.15 32.64
C ASP A 175 6.13 1.74 33.83
N TRP A 176 4.83 2.07 33.77
CA TRP A 176 3.91 1.91 34.89
C TRP A 176 2.77 0.95 34.56
N PRO A 177 2.34 0.12 35.53
CA PRO A 177 1.11 -0.65 35.41
C PRO A 177 -0.08 0.27 35.12
N LEU A 178 -0.93 -0.11 34.17
CA LEU A 178 -2.17 0.60 33.87
C LEU A 178 -3.09 0.59 35.10
N ASP A 179 -3.62 1.75 35.46
CA ASP A 179 -4.72 1.83 36.42
C ASP A 179 -6.02 1.32 35.77
N MET A 180 -6.58 0.24 36.32
CA MET A 180 -7.82 -0.41 35.84
C MET A 180 -9.02 -0.09 36.74
N SER A 181 -9.04 1.09 37.37
CA SER A 181 -10.07 1.51 38.33
C SER A 181 -11.39 1.92 37.68
N GLU A 182 -11.37 2.39 36.43
CA GLU A 182 -12.56 2.89 35.76
C GLU A 182 -13.48 1.74 35.34
N ARG A 183 -14.78 1.86 35.61
CA ARG A 183 -15.76 0.82 35.30
C ARG A 183 -16.65 1.24 34.13
N SER A 184 -16.89 0.33 33.20
CA SER A 184 -17.83 0.58 32.09
C SER A 184 -19.27 0.76 32.61
N ALA A 185 -20.10 1.44 31.83
CA ALA A 185 -21.52 1.65 32.14
C ALA A 185 -22.28 0.33 32.38
N SER A 186 -21.91 -0.74 31.66
CA SER A 186 -22.49 -2.08 31.84
C SER A 186 -22.08 -2.76 33.15
N GLY A 187 -21.04 -2.26 33.82
CA GLY A 187 -20.43 -2.88 35.00
C GLY A 187 -19.62 -4.15 34.72
N ARG A 188 -19.56 -4.62 33.47
CA ARG A 188 -18.94 -5.90 33.07
C ARG A 188 -17.44 -5.82 32.81
N TRP A 189 -16.95 -4.60 32.62
CA TRP A 189 -15.57 -4.31 32.24
C TRP A 189 -15.01 -3.21 33.11
N ASN A 190 -13.74 -3.34 33.47
CA ASN A 190 -12.93 -2.20 33.86
C ASN A 190 -12.11 -1.73 32.66
N ARG A 191 -11.93 -0.42 32.54
CA ARG A 191 -11.09 0.24 31.56
C ARG A 191 -9.83 0.75 32.25
N SER A 192 -8.74 0.81 31.51
CA SER A 192 -7.61 1.64 31.87
C SER A 192 -7.97 3.13 31.75
N GLU A 193 -7.12 4.00 32.28
CA GLU A 193 -7.06 5.36 31.77
C GLU A 193 -6.76 5.38 30.25
N ILE A 194 -7.17 6.44 29.57
CA ILE A 194 -6.80 6.67 28.17
C ILE A 194 -5.34 7.11 28.16
N THR A 195 -4.47 6.28 27.61
CA THR A 195 -3.04 6.54 27.55
C THR A 195 -2.67 7.07 26.16
N PRO A 196 -2.28 8.35 26.02
CA PRO A 196 -1.65 8.83 24.80
C PRO A 196 -0.25 8.21 24.69
N VAL A 197 0.07 7.64 23.54
CA VAL A 197 1.36 7.02 23.27
C VAL A 197 1.94 7.62 22.01
N ASP A 198 3.12 8.22 22.17
CA ASP A 198 3.90 8.77 21.08
C ASP A 198 4.77 7.67 20.45
N VAL A 199 4.73 7.56 19.13
CA VAL A 199 5.48 6.58 18.37
C VAL A 199 6.31 7.28 17.31
N THR A 200 7.63 7.19 17.46
CA THR A 200 8.57 7.73 16.48
C THR A 200 8.68 6.79 15.28
N LEU A 201 8.45 7.34 14.09
CA LEU A 201 8.56 6.67 12.80
C LEU A 201 10.01 6.61 12.32
N SER A 202 10.28 5.80 11.30
CA SER A 202 11.64 5.68 10.72
C SER A 202 12.19 7.00 10.15
N GLY A 203 11.30 7.93 9.78
CA GLY A 203 11.66 9.28 9.33
C GLY A 203 11.94 10.28 10.45
N GLY A 204 11.80 9.89 11.72
CA GLY A 204 11.96 10.77 12.89
C GLY A 204 10.72 11.57 13.27
N GLU A 205 9.67 11.55 12.44
CA GLU A 205 8.33 12.04 12.79
C GLU A 205 7.76 11.24 13.98
N THR A 206 6.88 11.86 14.75
CA THR A 206 6.20 11.22 15.87
C THR A 206 4.70 11.32 15.68
N VAL A 207 4.01 10.19 15.80
CA VAL A 207 2.54 10.13 15.81
C VAL A 207 2.05 9.78 17.20
N THR A 208 0.91 10.35 17.60
CA THR A 208 0.26 10.00 18.86
C THR A 208 -0.94 9.08 18.59
N ILE A 209 -1.04 8.00 19.35
CA ILE A 209 -2.25 7.17 19.43
C ILE A 209 -2.80 7.18 20.85
N GLU A 210 -4.12 7.16 20.97
CA GLU A 210 -4.77 6.90 22.25
C GLU A 210 -5.08 5.41 22.37
N VAL A 211 -4.68 4.83 23.50
CA VAL A 211 -4.90 3.41 23.80
C VAL A 211 -5.69 3.29 25.09
N ALA A 212 -6.67 2.40 25.10
CA ALA A 212 -7.37 1.97 26.30
C ALA A 212 -7.42 0.44 26.35
N VAL A 213 -7.07 -0.14 27.49
CA VAL A 213 -7.16 -1.58 27.72
C VAL A 213 -8.39 -1.86 28.57
N TRP A 214 -9.12 -2.91 28.24
CA TRP A 214 -10.30 -3.35 28.95
C TRP A 214 -10.04 -4.70 29.60
N ARG A 215 -10.43 -4.85 30.86
CA ARG A 215 -10.43 -6.13 31.58
C ARG A 215 -11.85 -6.51 31.95
N ARG A 216 -12.25 -7.71 31.55
CA ARG A 216 -13.54 -8.27 31.90
C ARG A 216 -13.54 -8.72 33.36
N ASN A 217 -14.56 -8.32 34.11
CA ASN A 217 -14.70 -8.66 35.54
C ASN A 217 -15.84 -9.67 35.80
N ILE A 218 -16.43 -10.18 34.73
CA ILE A 218 -17.43 -11.24 34.74
C ILE A 218 -16.97 -12.38 33.82
N GLU A 219 -17.57 -13.56 33.95
CA GLU A 219 -17.14 -14.75 33.26
C GLU A 219 -17.11 -14.61 31.72
N PRO A 220 -16.02 -15.04 31.04
CA PRO A 220 -14.72 -15.44 31.63
C PRO A 220 -13.97 -14.23 32.20
N VAL A 221 -13.66 -14.29 33.50
CA VAL A 221 -12.99 -13.20 34.22
C VAL A 221 -11.55 -13.06 33.72
N GLY A 222 -11.10 -11.82 33.56
CA GLY A 222 -9.72 -11.51 33.18
C GLY A 222 -9.46 -11.52 31.68
N ALA A 223 -10.48 -11.72 30.83
CA ALA A 223 -10.38 -11.47 29.40
C ALA A 223 -9.96 -10.01 29.16
N LEU A 224 -9.02 -9.80 28.23
CA LEU A 224 -8.52 -8.48 27.89
C LEU A 224 -8.99 -8.08 26.49
N ALA A 225 -9.33 -6.81 26.29
CA ALA A 225 -9.55 -6.23 24.96
C ALA A 225 -8.78 -4.91 24.88
N ILE A 226 -8.51 -4.45 23.66
CA ILE A 226 -7.84 -3.17 23.42
C ILE A 226 -8.73 -2.31 22.53
N SER A 227 -8.83 -1.04 22.88
CA SER A 227 -9.38 0.01 22.03
C SER A 227 -8.26 0.97 21.67
N THR A 228 -8.21 1.36 20.40
CA THR A 228 -7.22 2.31 19.89
C THR A 228 -7.90 3.35 19.01
N ARG A 229 -7.31 4.55 18.93
CA ARG A 229 -7.69 5.59 17.97
C ARG A 229 -6.58 6.62 17.81
N ALA A 230 -6.61 7.37 16.71
CA ALA A 230 -5.95 8.66 16.68
C ALA A 230 -6.71 9.68 17.57
N PRO A 231 -6.03 10.70 18.14
CA PRO A 231 -6.66 11.74 18.93
C PRO A 231 -7.89 12.34 18.23
N GLY A 232 -8.99 12.48 18.95
CA GLY A 232 -10.24 13.04 18.42
C GLY A 232 -11.03 12.16 17.44
N ARG A 233 -10.55 10.97 17.08
CA ARG A 233 -11.26 10.04 16.18
C ARG A 233 -12.17 9.06 16.95
N SER A 234 -12.88 8.23 16.20
CA SER A 234 -13.70 7.15 16.76
C SER A 234 -12.82 6.01 17.26
N TRP A 235 -13.25 5.33 18.33
CA TRP A 235 -12.56 4.17 18.86
C TRP A 235 -12.75 2.95 17.96
N THR A 236 -11.65 2.27 17.65
CA THR A 236 -11.66 0.90 17.13
C THR A 236 -11.38 -0.04 18.29
N THR A 237 -12.22 -1.05 18.49
CA THR A 237 -12.06 -2.03 19.58
C THR A 237 -12.00 -3.43 18.99
N GLY A 238 -11.08 -4.26 19.45
CA GLY A 238 -11.02 -5.67 19.02
C GLY A 238 -12.30 -6.41 19.38
N ASP A 239 -12.82 -7.21 18.45
CA ASP A 239 -14.05 -7.99 18.63
C ASP A 239 -13.87 -9.20 19.55
N TRP A 240 -12.61 -9.62 19.77
CA TRP A 240 -12.26 -10.81 20.54
C TRP A 240 -11.30 -10.49 21.67
N PRO A 241 -11.33 -11.27 22.77
CA PRO A 241 -10.30 -11.17 23.79
C PRO A 241 -8.91 -11.40 23.20
N LEU A 242 -7.95 -10.58 23.63
CA LEU A 242 -6.54 -10.72 23.28
C LEU A 242 -6.03 -12.10 23.67
N ASP A 243 -5.36 -12.79 22.75
CA ASP A 243 -4.59 -13.98 23.08
C ASP A 243 -3.32 -13.58 23.85
N MET A 244 -3.18 -14.05 25.08
CA MET A 244 -2.06 -13.76 25.99
C MET A 244 -1.09 -14.95 26.11
N SER A 245 -0.94 -15.74 25.04
CA SER A 245 -0.17 -16.99 25.05
C SER A 245 1.34 -16.81 24.99
N GLU A 246 1.83 -15.68 24.47
CA GLU A 246 3.26 -15.46 24.28
C GLU A 246 3.95 -15.08 25.59
N VAL A 247 5.05 -15.75 25.93
CA VAL A 247 5.78 -15.50 27.18
C VAL A 247 7.07 -14.74 26.90
N SER A 248 7.31 -13.66 27.64
CA SER A 248 8.58 -12.93 27.60
C SER A 248 9.78 -13.83 27.89
N ALA A 249 10.96 -13.46 27.40
CA ALA A 249 12.21 -14.19 27.71
C ALA A 249 12.48 -14.36 29.21
N SER A 250 12.00 -13.41 30.03
CA SER A 250 12.12 -13.47 31.49
C SER A 250 11.14 -14.42 32.18
N GLY A 251 10.10 -14.89 31.48
CA GLY A 251 8.98 -15.65 32.05
C GLY A 251 8.01 -14.82 32.91
N ARG A 252 8.32 -13.53 33.17
CA ARG A 252 7.57 -12.68 34.11
C ARG A 252 6.33 -12.04 33.52
N TRP A 253 6.23 -12.03 32.20
CA TRP A 253 5.16 -11.38 31.46
C TRP A 253 4.64 -12.28 30.35
N ASN A 254 3.33 -12.26 30.16
CA ASN A 254 2.67 -12.73 28.97
C ASN A 254 2.36 -11.52 28.07
N ARG A 255 2.64 -11.63 26.77
CA ARG A 255 2.30 -10.65 25.74
C ARG A 255 1.01 -11.06 25.05
N SER A 256 0.22 -10.07 24.66
CA SER A 256 -0.84 -10.26 23.70
C SER A 256 -0.27 -10.58 22.30
N GLU A 257 -1.13 -11.05 21.40
CA GLU A 257 -0.91 -10.85 19.98
C GLU A 257 -0.73 -9.35 19.63
N ILE A 258 -0.09 -9.08 18.50
CA ILE A 258 0.16 -7.72 18.03
C ILE A 258 -1.12 -7.18 17.37
N THR A 259 -1.62 -6.05 17.87
CA THR A 259 -2.74 -5.33 17.25
C THR A 259 -2.19 -4.25 16.31
N PRO A 260 -2.43 -4.34 14.98
CA PRO A 260 -2.09 -3.26 14.06
C PRO A 260 -3.10 -2.11 14.20
N VAL A 261 -2.61 -0.88 14.16
CA VAL A 261 -3.41 0.34 14.24
C VAL A 261 -3.00 1.27 13.11
N GLU A 262 -3.91 1.61 12.22
CA GLU A 262 -3.66 2.62 11.19
C GLU A 262 -3.86 4.02 11.77
N VAL A 263 -2.87 4.88 11.55
CA VAL A 263 -2.84 6.27 12.04
C VAL A 263 -2.60 7.16 10.84
N GLU A 264 -3.50 8.12 10.63
CA GLU A 264 -3.30 9.19 9.64
C GLU A 264 -2.20 10.13 10.15
N LEU A 265 -1.18 10.39 9.33
CA LEU A 265 -0.20 11.45 9.52
C LEU A 265 -0.86 12.78 9.17
N GLU A 266 -0.64 13.79 10.01
CA GLU A 266 -1.16 15.16 9.83
C GLU A 266 -0.16 16.06 9.10
#